data_AF-A0A1D6F7B7-F1
#
_entry.id   AF-A0A1D6F7B7-F1
#
_cell.length_a   1.000
_cell.length_b   1.000
_cell.length_c   1.000
_cell.angle_alpha   90.00
_cell.angle_beta   90.00
_cell.angle_gamma   90.00
#
_symmetry.space_group_name_H-M   'P 1'
#
loop_
_entity.id
_entity.type
_entity.pdbx_description
1 polymer ?
#
loop_
_entity_poly.entity_id
_entity_poly.type
_entity_poly.pdbx_seq_one_letter_code
_entity_poly.pdbx_strand_id
1 'polypeptide(L)'
;MQCFLLTFLDAFFQYRADFPSDLQKQVVFVDLAPIFSQMADAILRRQIQLTVDTISEAIDGAEGFQNTHQPQHYESAKFSIEQVVFILEKIRIMWESILPRSIYRKSMCNVLGSVFSRITRDMLLIDDMAAEETLQLQGLIHLALENLSSLFLSLVENNDGSTKFLDHDAWIQLDGILPSLKKFRKLAELLDMSLKSITSCWESGDLVRCGFTSSEVQNFIKAIFADSPLRKECLGWIVRTPA
;
A
#
# COMPACT_ATOMS: atom_id res chain seq x y z
N MET A 1 1.88 -7.13 23.65
CA MET A 1 3.05 -6.80 24.52
C MET A 1 3.39 -7.92 25.49
N GLN A 2 2.41 -8.54 26.16
CA GLN A 2 2.66 -9.60 27.15
C GLN A 2 3.37 -10.86 26.60
N CYS A 3 3.03 -11.33 25.39
CA CYS A 3 3.71 -12.51 24.81
C CYS A 3 5.16 -12.25 24.37
N PHE A 4 5.49 -11.04 23.93
CA PHE A 4 6.86 -10.66 23.58
C PHE A 4 7.72 -10.51 24.85
N LEU A 5 7.14 -9.95 25.92
CA LEU A 5 7.81 -9.88 27.21
C LEU A 5 8.09 -11.27 27.80
N LEU A 6 7.21 -12.26 27.59
CA LEU A 6 7.40 -13.63 28.06
C LEU A 6 8.51 -14.37 27.31
N THR A 7 8.58 -14.27 25.97
CA THR A 7 9.67 -14.88 25.19
C THR A 7 11.02 -14.23 25.47
N PHE A 8 11.05 -12.93 25.69
CA PHE A 8 12.26 -12.23 26.12
C PHE A 8 12.66 -12.55 27.57
N LEU A 9 11.69 -12.76 28.48
CA LEU A 9 11.97 -13.23 29.84
C LEU A 9 12.60 -14.63 29.81
N ASP A 10 12.02 -15.56 29.05
CA ASP A 10 12.53 -16.93 28.92
C ASP A 10 13.94 -16.94 28.33
N ALA A 11 14.18 -16.16 27.26
CA ALA A 11 15.52 -16.01 26.69
C ALA A 11 16.50 -15.38 27.71
N PHE A 12 16.07 -14.37 28.46
CA PHE A 12 16.92 -13.75 29.49
C PHE A 12 17.28 -14.74 30.60
N PHE A 13 16.34 -15.54 31.09
CA PHE A 13 16.63 -16.57 32.08
C PHE A 13 17.53 -17.67 31.55
N GLN A 14 17.38 -18.04 30.28
CA GLN A 14 18.18 -19.08 29.64
C GLN A 14 19.64 -18.66 29.43
N TYR A 15 19.90 -17.40 29.03
CA TYR A 15 21.26 -16.87 28.84
C TYR A 15 21.86 -16.24 30.10
N ARG A 16 21.07 -16.09 31.20
CA ARG A 16 21.58 -15.50 32.44
C ARG A 16 22.77 -16.28 33.01
N ALA A 17 22.75 -17.59 32.86
CA ALA A 17 23.80 -18.50 33.32
C ALA A 17 25.15 -18.28 32.59
N ASP A 18 25.12 -17.74 31.37
CA ASP A 18 26.31 -17.52 30.54
C ASP A 18 26.98 -16.16 30.79
N PHE A 19 26.35 -15.26 31.57
CA PHE A 19 26.97 -14.00 31.94
C PHE A 19 28.10 -14.20 32.96
N PRO A 20 29.18 -13.39 32.90
CA PRO A 20 30.19 -13.34 33.96
C PRO A 20 29.54 -13.08 35.33
N SER A 21 30.07 -13.72 36.38
CA SER A 21 29.49 -13.74 37.74
C SER A 21 29.28 -12.35 38.36
N ASP A 22 30.03 -11.35 37.94
CA ASP A 22 29.87 -9.95 38.38
C ASP A 22 28.67 -9.24 37.72
N LEU A 23 28.38 -9.58 36.45
CA LEU A 23 27.25 -9.04 35.67
C LEU A 23 25.92 -9.71 36.04
N GLN A 24 25.94 -10.99 36.45
CA GLN A 24 24.72 -11.70 36.88
C GLN A 24 24.00 -11.03 38.06
N LYS A 25 24.75 -10.27 38.87
CA LYS A 25 24.25 -9.51 40.04
C LYS A 25 23.83 -8.07 39.70
N GLN A 26 24.31 -7.53 38.58
CA GLN A 26 24.14 -6.12 38.20
C GLN A 26 23.15 -5.92 37.06
N VAL A 27 22.98 -6.91 36.17
CA VAL A 27 22.10 -6.82 35.01
C VAL A 27 20.74 -7.43 35.33
N VAL A 28 19.71 -6.59 35.36
CA VAL A 28 18.31 -7.03 35.48
C VAL A 28 17.70 -7.02 34.08
N PHE A 29 16.70 -7.87 33.83
CA PHE A 29 15.93 -7.87 32.57
C PHE A 29 15.48 -6.46 32.13
N VAL A 30 15.17 -5.61 33.12
CA VAL A 30 14.78 -4.21 32.95
C VAL A 30 15.86 -3.37 32.23
N ASP A 31 17.14 -3.71 32.40
CA ASP A 31 18.26 -2.96 31.80
C ASP A 31 18.51 -3.38 30.34
N LEU A 32 18.26 -4.64 30.00
CA LEU A 32 18.49 -5.19 28.66
C LEU A 32 17.27 -5.09 27.74
N ALA A 33 16.05 -5.17 28.29
CA ALA A 33 14.82 -5.14 27.50
C ALA A 33 14.72 -3.89 26.57
N PRO A 34 15.07 -2.67 27.01
CA PRO A 34 15.07 -1.51 26.13
C PRO A 34 16.08 -1.63 24.97
N ILE A 35 17.28 -2.17 25.24
CA ILE A 35 18.33 -2.35 24.24
C ILE A 35 17.88 -3.37 23.18
N PHE A 36 17.36 -4.52 23.61
CA PHE A 36 16.84 -5.52 22.68
C PHE A 36 15.64 -5.02 21.88
N SER A 37 14.74 -4.24 22.49
CA SER A 37 13.62 -3.61 21.77
C SER A 37 14.12 -2.65 20.70
N GLN A 38 15.12 -1.81 21.01
CA GLN A 38 15.71 -0.90 20.04
C GLN A 38 16.39 -1.65 18.89
N MET A 39 17.10 -2.74 19.18
CA MET A 39 17.71 -3.60 18.16
C MET A 39 16.65 -4.27 17.28
N ALA A 40 15.61 -4.84 17.88
CA ALA A 40 14.51 -5.47 17.15
C ALA A 40 13.81 -4.46 16.23
N ASP A 41 13.53 -3.26 16.73
CA ASP A 41 12.94 -2.18 15.95
C ASP A 41 13.84 -1.73 14.79
N ALA A 42 15.16 -1.65 15.00
CA ALA A 42 16.12 -1.30 13.96
C ALA A 42 16.18 -2.38 12.86
N ILE A 43 16.21 -3.65 13.25
CA ILE A 43 16.18 -4.79 12.32
C ILE A 43 14.86 -4.80 11.53
N LEU A 44 13.72 -4.64 12.21
CA LEU A 44 12.41 -4.62 11.58
C LEU A 44 12.29 -3.47 10.58
N ARG A 45 12.71 -2.24 10.95
CA ARG A 45 12.73 -1.09 10.02
C ARG A 45 13.59 -1.37 8.80
N ARG A 46 14.78 -1.94 8.99
CA ARG A 46 15.65 -2.33 7.88
C ARG A 46 14.98 -3.36 6.98
N GLN A 47 14.31 -4.36 7.56
CA GLN A 47 13.64 -5.40 6.80
C GLN A 47 12.44 -4.86 6.01
N ILE A 48 11.69 -3.92 6.59
CA ILE A 48 10.63 -3.18 5.88
C ILE A 48 11.22 -2.41 4.70
N GLN A 49 12.34 -1.71 4.89
CA GLN A 49 12.96 -0.95 3.81
C GLN A 49 13.44 -1.87 2.67
N LEU A 50 14.17 -2.94 2.99
CA LEU A 50 14.63 -3.91 2.00
C LEU A 50 13.47 -4.53 1.22
N THR A 51 12.37 -4.82 1.92
CA THR A 51 11.13 -5.30 1.29
C THR A 51 10.58 -4.29 0.30
N VAL A 52 10.47 -3.02 0.71
CA VAL A 52 9.97 -1.94 -0.15
C VAL A 52 10.87 -1.75 -1.36
N ASP A 53 12.19 -1.84 -1.20
CA ASP A 53 13.16 -1.73 -2.29
C ASP A 53 12.98 -2.89 -3.29
N THR A 54 12.92 -4.14 -2.81
CA THR A 54 12.68 -5.32 -3.67
C THR A 54 11.35 -5.25 -4.40
N ILE A 55 10.28 -4.79 -3.74
CA ILE A 55 8.99 -4.63 -4.41
C ILE A 55 9.05 -3.47 -5.42
N SER A 56 9.80 -2.40 -5.14
CA SER A 56 9.99 -1.30 -6.08
C SER A 56 10.71 -1.77 -7.34
N GLU A 57 11.75 -2.60 -7.20
CA GLU A 57 12.43 -3.24 -8.35
C GLU A 57 11.46 -4.11 -9.17
N ALA A 58 10.55 -4.83 -8.51
CA ALA A 58 9.51 -5.59 -9.20
C ALA A 58 8.51 -4.68 -9.94
N ILE A 59 8.16 -3.52 -9.38
CA ILE A 59 7.30 -2.52 -10.03
C ILE A 59 8.01 -1.89 -11.24
N ASP A 60 9.33 -1.68 -11.17
CA ASP A 60 10.09 -1.08 -12.27
C ASP A 60 10.04 -1.94 -13.56
N GLY A 61 9.76 -3.24 -13.44
CA GLY A 61 9.49 -4.13 -14.59
C GLY A 61 8.23 -3.78 -15.39
N ALA A 62 7.32 -2.95 -14.83
CA ALA A 62 6.14 -2.44 -15.54
C ALA A 62 6.45 -1.24 -16.43
N GLU A 63 7.70 -0.72 -16.40
CA GLU A 63 8.14 0.43 -17.19
C GLU A 63 7.21 1.65 -17.04
N GLY A 64 6.73 1.89 -15.82
CA GLY A 64 5.82 2.99 -15.51
C GLY A 64 4.36 2.76 -15.92
N PHE A 65 3.97 1.53 -16.25
CA PHE A 65 2.62 1.15 -16.70
C PHE A 65 2.18 1.85 -17.99
N GLN A 66 3.14 2.29 -18.82
CA GLN A 66 2.86 2.99 -20.07
C GLN A 66 2.64 2.02 -21.23
N ASN A 67 1.90 2.47 -22.23
CA ASN A 67 1.61 1.78 -23.47
C ASN A 67 0.92 0.42 -23.29
N THR A 68 0.14 0.21 -22.22
CA THR A 68 -0.50 -1.10 -21.96
C THR A 68 -1.62 -1.46 -22.95
N HIS A 69 -1.98 -0.56 -23.87
CA HIS A 69 -2.75 -0.92 -25.06
C HIS A 69 -1.99 -1.87 -26.00
N GLN A 70 -0.66 -1.98 -25.86
CA GLN A 70 0.18 -2.92 -26.58
C GLN A 70 0.34 -4.23 -25.78
N PRO A 71 0.12 -5.41 -26.37
CA PRO A 71 0.15 -6.68 -25.64
C PRO A 71 1.43 -6.93 -24.85
N GLN A 72 2.59 -6.57 -25.40
CA GLN A 72 3.88 -6.78 -24.74
C GLN A 72 4.01 -5.94 -23.44
N HIS A 73 3.65 -4.66 -23.50
CA HIS A 73 3.70 -3.78 -22.32
C HIS A 73 2.65 -4.17 -21.29
N TYR A 74 1.45 -4.60 -21.72
CA TYR A 74 0.45 -5.15 -20.83
C TYR A 74 0.95 -6.38 -20.08
N GLU A 75 1.54 -7.36 -20.77
CA GLU A 75 2.08 -8.56 -20.14
C GLU A 75 3.22 -8.24 -19.18
N SER A 76 4.11 -7.29 -19.50
CA SER A 76 5.14 -6.82 -18.57
C SER A 76 4.55 -6.17 -17.31
N ALA A 77 3.55 -5.30 -17.47
CA ALA A 77 2.87 -4.66 -16.34
C ALA A 77 2.12 -5.68 -15.46
N LYS A 78 1.41 -6.63 -16.10
CA LYS A 78 0.72 -7.72 -15.42
C LYS A 78 1.68 -8.60 -14.63
N PHE A 79 2.77 -9.05 -15.27
CA PHE A 79 3.79 -9.86 -14.62
C PHE A 79 4.40 -9.13 -13.41
N SER A 80 4.63 -7.82 -13.53
CA SER A 80 5.13 -6.99 -12.44
C SER A 80 4.17 -6.94 -11.25
N ILE A 81 2.86 -6.78 -11.49
CA ILE A 81 1.83 -6.88 -10.44
C ILE A 81 1.83 -8.28 -9.80
N GLU A 82 1.93 -9.35 -10.58
CA GLU A 82 1.99 -10.72 -10.06
C GLU A 82 3.24 -10.93 -9.19
N GLN A 83 4.40 -10.38 -9.58
CA GLN A 83 5.61 -10.41 -8.75
C GLN A 83 5.44 -9.63 -7.44
N VAL A 84 4.83 -8.45 -7.48
CA VAL A 84 4.51 -7.65 -6.28
C VAL A 84 3.64 -8.46 -5.32
N VAL A 85 2.55 -9.05 -5.83
CA VAL A 85 1.63 -9.91 -5.06
C VAL A 85 2.40 -11.09 -4.44
N PHE A 86 3.24 -11.75 -5.21
CA PHE A 86 4.02 -12.89 -4.75
C PHE A 86 5.00 -12.54 -3.61
N ILE A 87 5.70 -11.41 -3.73
CA ILE A 87 6.62 -10.93 -2.69
C ILE A 87 5.85 -10.58 -1.42
N LEU A 88 4.71 -9.89 -1.54
CA LEU A 88 3.84 -9.53 -0.42
C LEU A 88 3.34 -10.77 0.33
N GLU A 89 2.91 -11.81 -0.39
CA GLU A 89 2.41 -13.05 0.22
C GLU A 89 3.54 -13.81 0.94
N LYS A 90 4.74 -13.86 0.36
CA LYS A 90 5.92 -14.44 1.04
C LYS A 90 6.21 -13.74 2.37
N ILE A 91 6.21 -12.41 2.37
CA ILE A 91 6.49 -11.62 3.56
C ILE A 91 5.36 -11.71 4.58
N ARG A 92 4.11 -11.74 4.13
CA ARG A 92 2.96 -12.02 4.99
C ARG A 92 3.18 -13.30 5.80
N ILE A 93 3.43 -14.43 5.13
CA ILE A 93 3.61 -15.74 5.78
C ILE A 93 4.77 -15.68 6.79
N MET A 94 5.91 -15.10 6.37
CA MET A 94 7.09 -15.00 7.22
C MET A 94 6.83 -14.13 8.46
N TRP A 95 6.29 -12.92 8.28
CA TRP A 95 6.12 -11.95 9.35
C TRP A 95 4.97 -12.29 10.28
N GLU A 96 3.88 -12.86 9.77
CA GLU A 96 2.74 -13.31 10.58
C GLU A 96 3.16 -14.39 11.59
N SER A 97 4.17 -15.20 11.25
CA SER A 97 4.68 -16.27 12.13
C SER A 97 5.58 -15.79 13.27
N ILE A 98 6.20 -14.60 13.15
CA ILE A 98 7.22 -14.11 14.10
C ILE A 98 6.84 -12.81 14.80
N LEU A 99 6.03 -11.96 14.17
CA LEU A 99 5.68 -10.64 14.71
C LEU A 99 4.41 -10.71 15.54
N PRO A 100 4.35 -9.96 16.67
CA PRO A 100 3.09 -9.73 17.37
C PRO A 100 2.07 -9.08 16.43
N ARG A 101 0.79 -9.46 16.53
CA ARG A 101 -0.29 -9.00 15.64
C ARG A 101 -0.31 -7.49 15.39
N SER A 102 -0.10 -6.67 16.43
CA SER A 102 -0.07 -5.21 16.28
C SER A 102 1.14 -4.70 15.47
N ILE A 103 2.31 -5.32 15.67
CA ILE A 103 3.54 -4.98 14.95
C ILE A 103 3.46 -5.47 13.51
N TYR A 104 2.96 -6.70 13.29
CA TYR A 104 2.67 -7.26 11.97
C TYR A 104 1.77 -6.33 11.16
N ARG A 105 0.59 -5.97 11.70
CA ARG A 105 -0.38 -5.11 11.00
C ARG A 105 0.24 -3.78 10.60
N LYS A 106 0.93 -3.11 11.53
CA LYS A 106 1.59 -1.83 11.26
C LYS A 106 2.69 -1.97 10.20
N SER A 107 3.50 -3.03 10.27
CA SER A 107 4.59 -3.27 9.32
C SER A 107 4.08 -3.57 7.93
N MET A 108 3.05 -4.44 7.81
CA MET A 108 2.40 -4.72 6.53
C MET A 108 1.69 -3.49 5.95
N CYS A 109 1.05 -2.68 6.79
CA CYS A 109 0.43 -1.43 6.31
C CYS A 109 1.48 -0.45 5.79
N ASN A 110 2.67 -0.37 6.40
CA ASN A 110 3.75 0.47 5.88
C ASN A 110 4.20 0.00 4.49
N VAL A 111 4.41 -1.32 4.31
CA VAL A 111 4.81 -1.89 3.02
C VAL A 111 3.74 -1.65 1.96
N LEU A 112 2.49 -2.06 2.22
CA LEU A 112 1.36 -1.84 1.30
C LEU A 112 1.16 -0.36 0.98
N GLY A 113 1.33 0.49 2.00
CA GLY A 113 1.29 1.93 1.88
C GLY A 113 2.20 2.45 0.77
N SER A 114 3.48 2.06 0.84
CA SER A 114 4.50 2.38 -0.16
C SER A 114 4.19 1.78 -1.54
N VAL A 115 3.74 0.53 -1.61
CA VAL A 115 3.42 -0.17 -2.86
C VAL A 115 2.29 0.53 -3.62
N PHE A 116 1.14 0.74 -2.97
CA PHE A 116 0.00 1.40 -3.62
C PHE A 116 0.32 2.85 -3.97
N SER A 117 1.09 3.55 -3.13
CA SER A 117 1.54 4.90 -3.44
C SER A 117 2.44 4.95 -4.68
N ARG A 118 3.35 3.97 -4.84
CA ARG A 118 4.26 3.88 -6.00
C ARG A 118 3.47 3.59 -7.28
N ILE A 119 2.66 2.54 -7.29
CA ILE A 119 1.88 2.13 -8.47
C ILE A 119 0.92 3.26 -8.90
N THR A 120 0.17 3.84 -7.95
CA THR A 120 -0.75 4.95 -8.23
C THR A 120 -0.01 6.14 -8.83
N ARG A 121 1.17 6.48 -8.28
CA ARG A 121 1.98 7.59 -8.80
C ARG A 121 2.42 7.33 -10.23
N ASP A 122 2.91 6.13 -10.52
CA ASP A 122 3.46 5.80 -11.84
C ASP A 122 2.35 5.84 -12.91
N MET A 123 1.17 5.29 -12.60
CA MET A 123 0.00 5.39 -13.48
C MET A 123 -0.51 6.84 -13.67
N LEU A 124 -0.41 7.70 -12.66
CA LEU A 124 -0.79 9.11 -12.77
C LEU A 124 0.24 9.98 -13.53
N LEU A 125 1.46 9.46 -13.76
CA LEU A 125 2.52 10.14 -14.51
C LEU A 125 2.49 9.82 -16.02
N ILE A 126 1.52 9.03 -16.48
CA ILE A 126 1.34 8.76 -17.91
C ILE A 126 0.77 10.02 -18.57
N ASP A 127 1.49 10.57 -19.56
CA ASP A 127 1.17 11.86 -20.18
C ASP A 127 0.12 11.79 -21.30
N ASP A 128 0.03 10.65 -22.01
CA ASP A 128 -0.89 10.42 -23.12
C ASP A 128 -1.36 8.96 -23.06
N MET A 129 -2.65 8.76 -22.77
CA MET A 129 -3.25 7.45 -22.58
C MET A 129 -4.24 7.16 -23.70
N ALA A 130 -4.06 6.02 -24.36
CA ALA A 130 -5.08 5.52 -25.28
C ALA A 130 -6.35 5.10 -24.50
N ALA A 131 -7.53 5.15 -25.14
CA ALA A 131 -8.78 4.71 -24.50
C ALA A 131 -8.75 3.22 -24.09
N GLU A 132 -8.06 2.38 -24.86
CA GLU A 132 -7.85 0.97 -24.48
C GLU A 132 -6.91 0.85 -23.26
N GLU A 133 -5.95 1.77 -23.14
CA GLU A 133 -4.98 1.75 -22.04
C GLU A 133 -5.65 1.96 -20.69
N THR A 134 -6.63 2.86 -20.59
CA THR A 134 -7.37 3.09 -19.33
C THR A 134 -8.10 1.84 -18.87
N LEU A 135 -8.67 1.06 -19.80
CA LEU A 135 -9.32 -0.22 -19.52
C LEU A 135 -8.32 -1.26 -19.01
N GLN A 136 -7.16 -1.37 -19.67
CA GLN A 136 -6.10 -2.30 -19.27
C GLN A 136 -5.55 -1.96 -17.88
N LEU A 137 -5.29 -0.68 -17.59
CA LEU A 137 -4.83 -0.22 -16.27
C LEU A 137 -5.87 -0.50 -15.18
N GLN A 138 -7.15 -0.26 -15.47
CA GLN A 138 -8.24 -0.59 -14.55
C GLN A 138 -8.25 -2.10 -14.25
N GLY A 139 -8.11 -2.94 -15.27
CA GLY A 139 -8.01 -4.39 -15.12
C GLY A 139 -6.82 -4.81 -14.23
N LEU A 140 -5.66 -4.19 -14.40
CA LEU A 140 -4.47 -4.44 -13.57
C LEU A 140 -4.70 -4.04 -12.10
N ILE A 141 -5.39 -2.92 -11.85
CA ILE A 141 -5.75 -2.52 -10.49
C ILE A 141 -6.68 -3.55 -9.85
N HIS A 142 -7.72 -4.00 -10.56
CA HIS A 142 -8.63 -5.03 -10.06
C HIS A 142 -7.92 -6.36 -9.80
N LEU A 143 -7.04 -6.79 -10.71
CA LEU A 143 -6.22 -7.97 -10.53
C LEU A 143 -5.40 -7.89 -9.23
N ALA A 144 -4.75 -6.75 -8.97
CA ALA A 144 -3.99 -6.56 -7.72
C ALA A 144 -4.89 -6.63 -6.48
N LEU A 145 -6.05 -5.96 -6.50
CA LEU A 145 -6.99 -5.93 -5.38
C LEU A 145 -7.57 -7.31 -5.06
N GLU A 146 -7.93 -8.08 -6.08
CA GLU A 146 -8.48 -9.44 -5.94
C GLU A 146 -7.45 -10.38 -5.32
N ASN A 147 -6.22 -10.37 -5.85
CA ASN A 147 -5.14 -11.23 -5.35
C ASN A 147 -4.71 -10.88 -3.92
N LEU A 148 -4.82 -9.61 -3.51
CA LEU A 148 -4.45 -9.16 -2.16
C LEU A 148 -5.62 -9.20 -1.16
N SER A 149 -6.81 -9.64 -1.57
CA SER A 149 -8.01 -9.67 -0.71
C SER A 149 -7.80 -10.41 0.62
N SER A 150 -7.14 -11.56 0.59
CA SER A 150 -6.87 -12.35 1.80
C SER A 150 -5.87 -11.68 2.76
N LEU A 151 -4.95 -10.88 2.22
CA LEU A 151 -4.04 -10.06 3.02
C LEU A 151 -4.80 -8.88 3.63
N PHE A 152 -5.69 -8.21 2.90
CA PHE A 152 -6.50 -7.14 3.47
C PHE A 152 -7.36 -7.64 4.64
N LEU A 153 -7.94 -8.83 4.53
CA LEU A 153 -8.70 -9.46 5.62
C LEU A 153 -7.86 -9.70 6.88
N SER A 154 -6.57 -10.03 6.76
CA SER A 154 -5.70 -10.22 7.93
C SER A 154 -5.38 -8.91 8.66
N LEU A 155 -5.56 -7.78 7.99
CA LEU A 155 -5.28 -6.44 8.52
C LEU A 155 -6.47 -5.78 9.21
N VAL A 156 -7.68 -6.32 9.08
CA VAL A 156 -8.90 -5.77 9.69
C VAL A 156 -9.09 -6.32 11.12
N GLU A 157 -9.64 -5.51 12.02
CA GLU A 157 -10.06 -5.98 13.35
C GLU A 157 -11.46 -6.58 13.26
N ASN A 158 -11.54 -7.91 13.24
CA ASN A 158 -12.81 -8.62 13.31
C ASN A 158 -13.19 -8.83 14.78
N ASN A 159 -14.30 -8.24 15.23
CA ASN A 159 -14.83 -8.41 16.60
C ASN A 159 -15.49 -9.78 16.82
N ASP A 160 -15.82 -10.50 15.76
CA ASP A 160 -16.69 -11.68 15.75
C ASP A 160 -16.06 -12.92 15.07
N GLY A 161 -14.81 -12.82 14.61
CA GLY A 161 -14.01 -13.95 14.11
C GLY A 161 -14.56 -14.68 12.87
N SER A 162 -15.62 -14.15 12.23
CA SER A 162 -16.38 -14.86 11.20
C SER A 162 -16.32 -14.25 9.79
N THR A 163 -15.77 -13.04 9.65
CA THR A 163 -15.69 -12.31 8.38
C THR A 163 -14.73 -13.01 7.42
N LYS A 164 -15.30 -13.72 6.44
CA LYS A 164 -14.56 -14.40 5.35
C LYS A 164 -14.39 -13.54 4.09
N PHE A 165 -15.02 -12.37 4.04
CA PHE A 165 -15.09 -11.51 2.86
C PHE A 165 -14.96 -10.03 3.23
N LEU A 166 -14.43 -9.20 2.33
CA LEU A 166 -14.29 -7.76 2.55
C LEU A 166 -15.67 -7.10 2.39
N ASP A 167 -16.33 -6.82 3.51
CA ASP A 167 -17.58 -6.08 3.56
C ASP A 167 -17.34 -4.55 3.63
N HIS A 168 -18.42 -3.78 3.74
CA HIS A 168 -18.37 -2.33 3.77
C HIS A 168 -17.55 -1.81 4.97
N ASP A 169 -17.72 -2.40 6.14
CA ASP A 169 -17.04 -1.97 7.37
C ASP A 169 -15.53 -2.29 7.31
N ALA A 170 -15.16 -3.44 6.74
CA ALA A 170 -13.76 -3.78 6.47
C ALA A 170 -13.09 -2.74 5.57
N TRP A 171 -13.75 -2.29 4.51
CA TRP A 171 -13.23 -1.24 3.63
C TRP A 171 -13.09 0.11 4.33
N ILE A 172 -14.04 0.49 5.19
CA ILE A 172 -13.92 1.71 6.01
C ILE A 172 -12.69 1.66 6.92
N GLN A 173 -12.46 0.52 7.58
CA GLN A 173 -11.28 0.33 8.41
C GLN A 173 -9.98 0.44 7.59
N LEU A 174 -9.93 -0.27 6.45
CA LEU A 174 -8.77 -0.25 5.55
C LEU A 174 -8.49 1.17 5.04
N ASP A 175 -9.52 1.94 4.70
CA ASP A 175 -9.36 3.34 4.27
C ASP A 175 -8.80 4.24 5.36
N GLY A 176 -9.11 3.96 6.63
CA GLY A 176 -8.55 4.67 7.77
C GLY A 176 -7.06 4.38 8.00
N ILE A 177 -6.62 3.15 7.75
CA ILE A 177 -5.23 2.71 8.02
C ILE A 177 -4.32 2.75 6.79
N LEU A 178 -4.88 2.73 5.57
CA LEU A 178 -4.19 2.71 4.29
C LEU A 178 -4.77 3.75 3.30
N PRO A 179 -4.49 5.05 3.48
CA PRO A 179 -4.96 6.09 2.56
C PRO A 179 -4.52 5.89 1.10
N SER A 180 -3.34 5.31 0.88
CA SER A 180 -2.87 5.02 -0.49
C SER A 180 -3.66 3.90 -1.16
N LEU A 181 -4.18 2.91 -0.41
CA LEU A 181 -5.10 1.91 -0.94
C LEU A 181 -6.43 2.55 -1.35
N LYS A 182 -6.95 3.48 -0.54
CA LYS A 182 -8.15 4.26 -0.90
C LYS A 182 -7.95 5.02 -2.21
N LYS A 183 -6.82 5.72 -2.35
CA LYS A 183 -6.46 6.43 -3.58
C LYS A 183 -6.33 5.49 -4.78
N PHE A 184 -5.66 4.36 -4.60
CA PHE A 184 -5.48 3.32 -5.62
C PHE A 184 -6.82 2.73 -6.11
N ARG A 185 -7.76 2.46 -5.19
CA ARG A 185 -9.12 2.03 -5.56
C ARG A 185 -9.89 3.11 -6.31
N LYS A 186 -9.82 4.36 -5.84
CA LYS A 186 -10.46 5.50 -6.52
C LYS A 186 -9.86 5.75 -7.91
N LEU A 187 -8.58 5.43 -8.15
CA LEU A 187 -7.98 5.49 -9.49
C LEU A 187 -8.67 4.52 -10.47
N ALA A 188 -9.03 3.30 -10.05
CA ALA A 188 -9.78 2.37 -10.91
C ALA A 188 -11.15 2.91 -11.31
N GLU A 189 -11.85 3.60 -10.41
CA GLU A 189 -13.09 4.31 -10.75
C GLU A 189 -12.79 5.46 -11.72
N LEU A 190 -11.75 6.25 -11.43
CA LEU A 190 -11.38 7.43 -12.21
C LEU A 190 -11.04 7.11 -13.67
N LEU A 191 -10.41 5.96 -13.94
CA LEU A 191 -10.07 5.47 -15.29
C LEU A 191 -11.28 5.17 -16.19
N ASP A 192 -12.46 4.96 -15.60
CA ASP A 192 -13.73 4.69 -16.31
C ASP A 192 -14.70 5.89 -16.27
N MET A 193 -14.33 6.99 -15.59
CA MET A 193 -15.18 8.16 -15.47
C MET A 193 -15.17 9.03 -16.74
N SER A 194 -16.35 9.54 -17.09
CA SER A 194 -16.46 10.64 -18.06
C SER A 194 -15.87 11.95 -17.49
N LEU A 195 -15.44 12.86 -18.37
CA LEU A 195 -14.94 14.18 -17.96
C LEU A 195 -15.91 14.96 -17.05
N LYS A 196 -17.22 14.84 -17.29
CA LYS A 196 -18.25 15.46 -16.44
C LYS A 196 -18.28 14.83 -15.05
N SER A 197 -18.23 13.49 -14.98
CA SER A 197 -18.21 12.75 -13.70
C SER A 197 -16.98 13.12 -12.88
N ILE A 198 -15.80 13.21 -13.50
CA ILE A 198 -14.56 13.65 -12.84
C ILE A 198 -14.73 15.05 -12.24
N THR A 199 -15.32 15.97 -13.01
CA THR A 199 -15.58 17.35 -12.55
C THR A 199 -16.51 17.35 -11.34
N SER A 200 -17.61 16.61 -11.37
CA SER A 200 -18.53 16.48 -10.23
C SER A 200 -17.88 15.83 -9.00
N CYS A 201 -17.01 14.83 -9.19
CA CYS A 201 -16.25 14.22 -8.09
C CYS A 201 -15.21 15.18 -7.50
N TRP A 202 -14.63 16.07 -8.30
CA TRP A 202 -13.77 17.14 -7.81
C TRP A 202 -14.58 18.16 -6.99
N GLU A 203 -15.70 18.64 -7.53
CA GLU A 203 -16.56 19.63 -6.89
C GLU A 203 -17.15 19.16 -5.56
N SER A 204 -17.50 17.87 -5.46
CA SER A 204 -17.98 17.29 -4.20
C SER A 204 -16.88 17.04 -3.17
N GLY A 205 -15.61 17.24 -3.53
CA GLY A 205 -14.45 16.95 -2.69
C GLY A 205 -14.12 15.47 -2.56
N ASP A 206 -14.81 14.59 -3.29
CA ASP A 206 -14.62 13.13 -3.24
C ASP A 206 -13.17 12.72 -3.62
N LEU A 207 -12.63 13.33 -4.69
CA LEU A 207 -11.24 13.08 -5.11
C LEU A 207 -10.23 13.56 -4.06
N VAL A 208 -10.44 14.72 -3.44
CA VAL A 208 -9.58 15.25 -2.37
C VAL A 208 -9.63 14.35 -1.13
N ARG A 209 -10.81 13.86 -0.75
CA ARG A 209 -10.97 12.90 0.36
C ARG A 209 -10.33 11.54 0.08
N CYS A 210 -10.00 11.24 -1.17
CA CYS A 210 -9.22 10.07 -1.57
C CYS A 210 -7.73 10.38 -1.73
N GLY A 211 -7.29 11.62 -1.50
CA GLY A 211 -5.89 12.03 -1.52
C GLY A 211 -5.37 12.49 -2.89
N PHE A 212 -6.25 12.80 -3.84
CA PHE A 212 -5.85 13.42 -5.12
C PHE A 212 -5.63 14.92 -4.95
N THR A 213 -4.60 15.42 -5.63
CA THR A 213 -4.29 16.85 -5.73
C THR A 213 -4.87 17.43 -7.02
N SER A 214 -5.07 18.75 -7.05
CA SER A 214 -5.55 19.45 -8.26
C SER A 214 -4.62 19.21 -9.46
N SER A 215 -3.30 19.16 -9.24
CA SER A 215 -2.32 18.87 -10.29
C SER A 215 -2.45 17.45 -10.84
N GLU A 216 -2.63 16.45 -9.98
CA GLU A 216 -2.81 15.06 -10.43
C GLU A 216 -4.08 14.92 -11.27
N VAL A 217 -5.20 15.51 -10.83
CA VAL A 217 -6.47 15.44 -11.59
C VAL A 217 -6.36 16.16 -12.92
N GLN A 218 -5.70 17.34 -12.96
CA GLN A 218 -5.47 18.06 -14.21
C GLN A 218 -4.60 17.28 -15.20
N ASN A 219 -3.51 16.67 -14.72
CA ASN A 219 -2.61 15.89 -15.58
C ASN A 219 -3.32 14.64 -16.09
N PHE A 220 -4.06 13.94 -15.22
CA PHE A 220 -4.88 12.79 -15.60
C PHE A 220 -5.92 13.14 -16.69
N ILE A 221 -6.63 14.27 -16.55
CA ILE A 221 -7.59 14.72 -17.58
C ILE A 221 -6.88 15.01 -18.91
N LYS A 222 -5.70 15.62 -18.88
CA LYS A 222 -4.93 15.91 -20.09
C LYS A 222 -4.47 14.64 -20.80
N ALA A 223 -4.15 13.60 -20.03
CA ALA A 223 -3.66 12.33 -20.54
C ALA A 223 -4.75 11.50 -21.23
N ILE A 224 -6.00 11.52 -20.74
CA ILE A 224 -7.05 10.63 -21.27
C ILE A 224 -7.98 11.33 -22.27
N PHE A 225 -8.21 12.64 -22.11
CA PHE A 225 -9.17 13.36 -22.95
C PHE A 225 -8.44 14.24 -23.98
N ALA A 226 -8.81 14.08 -25.25
CA ALA A 226 -8.33 14.91 -26.35
C ALA A 226 -8.64 16.40 -26.12
N ASP A 227 -7.85 17.30 -26.76
CA ASP A 227 -8.08 18.74 -26.64
C ASP A 227 -9.44 19.14 -27.18
N SER A 228 -10.26 19.72 -26.31
CA SER A 228 -11.61 20.17 -26.64
C SER A 228 -11.99 21.39 -25.79
N PRO A 229 -12.96 22.22 -26.23
CA PRO A 229 -13.48 23.31 -25.43
C PRO A 229 -13.96 22.85 -24.05
N LEU A 230 -14.64 21.70 -24.00
CA LEU A 230 -15.13 21.10 -22.75
C LEU A 230 -13.97 20.74 -21.80
N ARG A 231 -12.88 20.15 -22.32
CA ARG A 231 -11.69 19.85 -21.52
C ARG A 231 -11.09 21.12 -20.92
N LYS A 232 -10.97 22.19 -21.71
CA LYS A 232 -10.42 23.49 -21.25
C LYS A 232 -11.28 24.10 -20.15
N GLU A 233 -12.59 24.03 -20.28
CA GLU A 233 -13.54 24.49 -19.27
C GLU A 233 -13.39 23.69 -17.96
N CYS A 234 -13.41 22.36 -18.02
CA CYS A 234 -13.24 21.49 -16.86
C CYS A 234 -11.89 21.73 -16.14
N LEU A 235 -10.79 21.83 -16.89
CA LEU A 235 -9.48 22.16 -16.32
C LEU A 235 -9.49 23.53 -15.64
N GLY A 236 -10.11 24.53 -16.26
CA GLY A 236 -10.28 25.86 -15.67
C GLY A 236 -11.08 25.83 -14.37
N TRP A 237 -12.10 24.98 -14.28
CA TRP A 237 -12.88 24.79 -13.06
C TRP A 237 -12.06 24.16 -11.93
N ILE A 238 -11.33 23.07 -12.21
CA ILE A 238 -10.50 22.37 -11.22
C ILE A 238 -9.42 23.28 -10.61
N VAL A 239 -8.90 24.24 -11.37
CA VAL A 239 -7.93 25.23 -10.88
C VAL A 239 -8.58 26.26 -9.96
N ARG A 240 -9.80 26.69 -10.27
CA ARG A 240 -10.50 27.78 -9.56
C ARG A 240 -11.17 27.33 -8.27
N THR A 241 -11.48 26.04 -8.16
CA THR A 241 -12.15 25.47 -7.00
C THR A 241 -11.11 24.69 -6.18
N PRO A 242 -10.40 25.34 -5.24
CA PRO A 242 -9.65 24.61 -4.23
C PRO A 242 -10.66 23.88 -3.35
N ALA A 243 -10.78 22.57 -3.56
CA ALA A 243 -11.52 21.67 -2.70
C ALA A 243 -10.73 21.39 -1.41
#